data_AF-A0A976EJC1-F1
#
_entry.id   AF-A0A976EJC1-F1
#
_cell.length_a   1.000
_cell.length_b   1.000
_cell.length_c   1.000
_cell.angle_alpha   90.00
_cell.angle_beta   90.00
_cell.angle_gamma   90.00
#
_symmetry.space_group_name_H-M   'P 1'
#
loop_
_entity.id
_entity.type
_entity.pdbx_description
1 polymer ?
#
loop_
_entity_poly.entity_id
_entity_poly.type
_entity_poly.pdbx_seq_one_letter_code
_entity_poly.pdbx_strand_id
1 'polypeptide(L)'
;MSKQTVFLFFALAILSGCRQTDLGEGGSKVSGSAGPAGAKDAAKELVTCAEPIAIISLAESPNGYTVLTSYQLPPTPLPLIRVMAQQSNCFRIVDRSAGLRGTIQEQDLKDKGILKAETVPKKGEGIGSQMTLTPSLTFSENNAGGGIAGLLSMIPVLRDWAGLASGVKFKEAQVVLLLTDNETTEQLAAATGSARATDLGVGGLVIGKVIGGAAGWGITNEGKVIAAAFLDAHNKLVIQARALPKRG
;
A
#
# COMPACT_ATOMS: atom_id res chain seq x y z
N MET A 1 55.47 53.25 -25.51
CA MET A 1 54.02 53.10 -25.23
C MET A 1 53.84 51.91 -24.32
N SER A 2 53.33 52.17 -23.12
CA SER A 2 52.97 51.21 -22.07
C SER A 2 51.76 50.37 -22.48
N LYS A 3 51.70 49.10 -22.07
CA LYS A 3 50.55 48.50 -21.37
C LYS A 3 50.81 47.05 -20.98
N GLN A 4 50.78 46.82 -19.66
CA GLN A 4 50.64 45.51 -19.01
C GLN A 4 49.28 44.90 -19.38
N THR A 5 49.23 43.59 -19.61
CA THR A 5 47.98 42.83 -19.52
C THR A 5 48.22 41.55 -18.75
N VAL A 6 47.67 41.57 -17.54
CA VAL A 6 47.54 40.51 -16.54
C VAL A 6 46.83 39.29 -17.15
N PHE A 7 47.45 38.11 -17.06
CA PHE A 7 46.72 36.85 -17.22
C PHE A 7 46.38 36.30 -15.83
N LEU A 8 45.09 36.42 -15.52
CA LEU A 8 44.42 35.98 -14.30
C LEU A 8 44.43 34.45 -14.21
N PHE A 9 44.85 33.91 -13.07
CA PHE A 9 44.61 32.53 -12.64
C PHE A 9 43.10 32.26 -12.59
N PHE A 10 42.59 31.33 -13.41
CA PHE A 10 41.22 30.83 -13.28
C PHE A 10 41.27 29.50 -12.50
N ALA A 11 41.01 29.58 -11.20
CA ALA A 11 40.83 28.41 -10.35
C ALA A 11 39.51 27.71 -10.70
N LEU A 12 39.61 26.48 -11.20
CA LEU A 12 38.47 25.61 -11.50
C LEU A 12 37.88 25.08 -10.18
N ALA A 13 36.85 25.75 -9.66
CA ALA A 13 36.07 25.25 -8.54
C ALA A 13 35.15 24.12 -9.02
N ILE A 14 35.54 22.87 -8.78
CA ILE A 14 34.69 21.70 -8.93
C ILE A 14 33.67 21.73 -7.78
N LEU A 15 32.50 22.33 -8.00
CA LEU A 15 31.36 22.13 -7.09
C LEU A 15 30.80 20.72 -7.31
N SER A 16 31.18 19.83 -6.41
CA SER A 16 30.49 18.58 -6.12
C SER A 16 29.01 18.88 -5.87
N GLY A 17 28.14 18.57 -6.83
CA GLY A 17 26.70 18.70 -6.66
C GLY A 17 26.19 17.74 -5.60
N CYS A 18 25.98 18.22 -4.38
CA CYS A 18 25.08 17.56 -3.43
C CYS A 18 23.68 17.55 -4.07
N ARG A 19 23.25 16.40 -4.59
CA ARG A 19 21.84 16.17 -4.87
C ARG A 19 21.09 16.20 -3.55
N GLN A 20 20.53 17.36 -3.22
CA GLN A 20 19.56 17.51 -2.15
C GLN A 20 18.31 16.77 -2.59
N THR A 21 18.15 15.53 -2.10
CA THR A 21 16.91 14.77 -2.25
C THR A 21 15.84 15.45 -1.41
N ASP A 22 14.83 16.04 -2.04
CA ASP A 22 13.71 16.62 -1.31
C ASP A 22 12.88 15.51 -0.67
N LEU A 23 12.60 15.67 0.62
CA LEU A 23 11.78 14.72 1.36
C LEU A 23 10.36 14.75 0.79
N GLY A 24 9.87 13.59 0.36
CA GLY A 24 8.47 13.41 -0.04
C GLY A 24 8.14 13.71 -1.50
N GLU A 25 9.11 13.69 -2.41
CA GLU A 25 8.86 13.89 -3.85
C GLU A 25 8.11 12.74 -4.56
N GLY A 26 7.79 11.63 -3.87
CA GLY A 26 7.04 10.51 -4.44
C GLY A 26 5.53 10.81 -4.52
N GLY A 27 4.98 11.11 -5.69
CA GLY A 27 3.55 11.42 -5.82
C GLY A 27 2.67 10.16 -5.94
N SER A 28 2.01 9.74 -4.85
CA SER A 28 0.94 8.72 -4.84
C SER A 28 -0.34 9.28 -4.23
N LYS A 29 -1.52 8.77 -4.63
CA LYS A 29 -2.79 9.12 -3.95
C LYS A 29 -2.80 8.66 -2.49
N VAL A 30 -2.14 7.54 -2.20
CA VAL A 30 -1.93 7.06 -0.84
C VAL A 30 -0.55 7.58 -0.41
N SER A 31 -0.51 8.45 0.59
CA SER A 31 0.69 9.14 1.07
C SER A 31 0.54 9.47 2.56
N GLY A 32 1.56 10.08 3.17
CA GLY A 32 1.46 10.63 4.52
C GLY A 32 1.77 9.61 5.62
N SER A 33 1.23 9.86 6.81
CA SER A 33 1.50 9.06 8.00
C SER A 33 0.24 8.77 8.81
N ALA A 34 0.33 7.80 9.72
CA ALA A 34 -0.68 7.49 10.72
C ALA A 34 0.01 6.98 12.00
N GLY A 35 -0.68 7.16 13.13
CA GLY A 35 -0.21 6.72 14.44
C GLY A 35 -1.11 7.27 15.55
N PRO A 36 -0.64 7.27 16.81
CA PRO A 36 -1.40 7.82 17.95
C PRO A 36 -1.82 9.28 17.79
N ALA A 37 -1.12 10.05 16.96
CA ALA A 37 -1.46 11.43 16.61
C ALA A 37 -2.50 11.57 15.48
N GLY A 38 -3.09 10.46 15.05
CA GLY A 38 -4.02 10.38 13.92
C GLY A 38 -3.33 10.35 12.56
N ALA A 39 -4.14 10.35 11.50
CA ALA A 39 -3.66 10.41 10.12
C ALA A 39 -3.21 11.83 9.74
N LYS A 40 -2.09 11.94 9.00
CA LYS A 40 -1.60 13.17 8.39
C LYS A 40 -1.37 12.94 6.90
N ASP A 41 -1.82 13.88 6.07
CA ASP A 41 -1.68 13.86 4.61
C ASP A 41 -2.21 12.58 3.94
N ALA A 42 -3.27 12.02 4.52
CA ALA A 42 -4.02 10.91 3.93
C ALA A 42 -4.77 11.35 2.68
N ALA A 43 -5.06 10.40 1.79
CA ALA A 43 -5.88 10.66 0.60
C ALA A 43 -7.22 11.29 1.00
N LYS A 44 -7.66 12.34 0.29
CA LYS A 44 -8.94 13.01 0.59
C LYS A 44 -10.13 12.08 0.39
N GLU A 45 -9.99 11.13 -0.53
CA GLU A 45 -10.99 10.14 -0.87
C GLU A 45 -11.00 8.96 0.12
N LEU A 46 -10.01 8.84 1.01
CA LEU A 46 -9.95 7.72 1.96
C LEU A 46 -11.10 7.80 2.96
N VAL A 47 -11.93 6.75 3.00
CA VAL A 47 -13.00 6.62 3.98
C VAL A 47 -12.39 6.38 5.35
N THR A 48 -12.82 7.16 6.34
CA THR A 48 -12.39 7.06 7.73
C THR A 48 -13.51 6.57 8.65
N CYS A 49 -13.13 5.99 9.79
CA CYS A 49 -14.04 5.54 10.84
C CYS A 49 -13.70 6.21 12.18
N ALA A 50 -14.73 6.59 12.94
CA ALA A 50 -14.56 7.12 14.29
C ALA A 50 -13.98 6.05 15.24
N GLU A 51 -14.43 4.81 15.07
CA GLU A 51 -13.96 3.64 15.81
C GLU A 51 -13.61 2.50 14.84
N PRO A 52 -12.64 1.64 15.20
CA PRO A 52 -12.28 0.50 14.38
C PRO A 52 -13.41 -0.54 14.33
N ILE A 53 -13.67 -1.06 13.13
CA ILE A 53 -14.68 -2.09 12.86
C ILE A 53 -14.20 -3.45 13.38
N ALA A 54 -12.93 -3.76 13.12
CA ALA A 54 -12.31 -5.03 13.50
C ALA A 54 -10.79 -4.88 13.71
N ILE A 55 -10.22 -5.85 14.43
CA ILE A 55 -8.77 -6.04 14.49
C ILE A 55 -8.36 -7.03 13.39
N ILE A 56 -7.52 -6.60 12.46
CA ILE A 56 -7.16 -7.40 11.29
C ILE A 56 -5.68 -7.75 11.26
N SER A 57 -5.37 -8.92 10.70
CA SER A 57 -4.05 -9.25 10.17
C SER A 57 -4.05 -9.14 8.65
N LEU A 58 -2.89 -8.85 8.08
CA LEU A 58 -2.68 -8.94 6.63
C LEU A 58 -2.04 -10.28 6.30
N ALA A 59 -2.54 -10.96 5.27
CA ALA A 59 -1.93 -12.16 4.71
C ALA A 59 -1.57 -11.93 3.23
N GLU A 60 -0.51 -12.59 2.77
CA GLU A 60 -0.17 -12.57 1.35
C GLU A 60 -1.14 -13.43 0.55
N SER A 61 -1.40 -13.03 -0.71
CA SER A 61 -2.12 -13.90 -1.65
C SER A 61 -1.39 -15.23 -1.84
N PRO A 62 -2.08 -16.38 -1.77
CA PRO A 62 -1.46 -17.68 -2.02
C PRO A 62 -0.94 -17.83 -3.45
N ASN A 63 -1.48 -17.03 -4.39
CA ASN A 63 -1.05 -17.03 -5.79
C ASN A 63 0.11 -16.05 -6.06
N GLY A 64 0.60 -15.36 -5.02
CA GLY A 64 1.70 -14.40 -5.10
C GLY A 64 1.38 -13.15 -5.94
N TYR A 65 2.44 -12.36 -6.22
CA TYR A 65 2.36 -11.14 -7.04
C TYR A 65 3.51 -11.06 -8.05
N THR A 66 3.86 -12.18 -8.66
CA THR A 66 5.03 -12.34 -9.55
C THR A 66 5.09 -11.32 -10.69
N VAL A 67 3.96 -10.77 -11.11
CA VAL A 67 3.88 -9.73 -12.14
C VAL A 67 4.46 -8.39 -11.66
N LEU A 68 4.45 -8.08 -10.35
CA LEU A 68 4.96 -6.82 -9.80
C LEU A 68 6.44 -6.60 -10.04
N THR A 69 7.25 -7.66 -9.89
CA THR A 69 8.71 -7.59 -10.05
C THR A 69 9.12 -7.25 -11.48
N SER A 70 8.32 -7.63 -12.48
CA SER A 70 8.56 -7.30 -13.89
C SER A 70 8.35 -5.81 -14.21
N TYR A 71 7.62 -5.09 -13.36
CA TYR A 71 7.31 -3.67 -13.53
C TYR A 71 8.05 -2.76 -12.53
N GLN A 72 9.09 -3.29 -11.88
CA GLN A 72 9.87 -2.58 -10.85
C GLN A 72 8.99 -2.11 -9.66
N LEU A 73 7.86 -2.77 -9.44
CA LEU A 73 6.95 -2.47 -8.35
C LEU A 73 7.38 -3.20 -7.07
N PRO A 74 6.98 -2.69 -5.89
CA PRO A 74 7.20 -3.41 -4.64
C PRO A 74 6.63 -4.84 -4.72
N PRO A 75 7.29 -5.85 -4.13
CA PRO A 75 6.92 -7.25 -4.30
C PRO A 75 5.58 -7.64 -3.61
N THR A 76 5.04 -6.75 -2.79
CA THR A 76 3.80 -6.97 -2.03
C THR A 76 3.06 -5.66 -1.79
N PRO A 77 1.72 -5.65 -1.86
CA PRO A 77 0.89 -4.49 -1.51
C PRO A 77 0.65 -4.34 -0.01
N LEU A 78 1.10 -5.28 0.84
CA LEU A 78 0.80 -5.23 2.28
C LEU A 78 1.24 -3.92 2.97
N PRO A 79 2.42 -3.32 2.67
CA PRO A 79 2.80 -2.04 3.24
C PRO A 79 1.84 -0.90 2.87
N LEU A 80 1.35 -0.87 1.62
CA LEU A 80 0.40 0.12 1.14
C LEU A 80 -0.93 0.00 1.89
N ILE A 81 -1.45 -1.23 2.02
CA ILE A 81 -2.69 -1.51 2.75
C ILE A 81 -2.54 -1.19 4.23
N ARG A 82 -1.37 -1.46 4.81
CA ARG A 82 -1.08 -1.10 6.21
C ARG A 82 -1.21 0.40 6.44
N VAL A 83 -0.70 1.23 5.54
CA VAL A 83 -0.85 2.69 5.61
C VAL A 83 -2.32 3.10 5.51
N MET A 84 -3.07 2.58 4.53
CA MET A 84 -4.50 2.93 4.36
C MET A 84 -5.36 2.50 5.54
N ALA A 85 -5.16 1.30 6.07
CA ALA A 85 -5.93 0.82 7.22
C ALA A 85 -5.57 1.59 8.50
N GLN A 86 -4.31 1.99 8.72
CA GLN A 86 -3.97 2.88 9.83
C GLN A 86 -4.54 4.30 9.66
N GLN A 87 -4.48 4.87 8.45
CA GLN A 87 -4.99 6.22 8.18
C GLN A 87 -6.51 6.30 8.26
N SER A 88 -7.21 5.25 7.80
CA SER A 88 -8.67 5.20 7.85
C SER A 88 -9.21 5.00 9.26
N ASN A 89 -8.41 4.44 10.18
CA ASN A 89 -8.86 4.01 11.52
C ASN A 89 -10.03 2.99 11.47
N CYS A 90 -10.39 2.47 10.30
CA CYS A 90 -11.47 1.51 10.14
C CYS A 90 -11.07 0.09 10.55
N PHE A 91 -9.78 -0.23 10.48
CA PHE A 91 -9.25 -1.52 10.90
C PHE A 91 -8.02 -1.32 11.77
N ARG A 92 -8.02 -1.93 12.96
CA ARG A 92 -6.84 -1.96 13.82
C ARG A 92 -5.93 -3.09 13.35
N ILE A 93 -4.71 -2.78 12.92
CA ILE A 93 -3.84 -3.76 12.29
C ILE A 93 -2.87 -4.36 13.31
N VAL A 94 -2.72 -5.69 13.29
CA VAL A 94 -1.64 -6.40 13.99
C VAL A 94 -0.57 -6.85 12.99
N ASP A 95 0.71 -6.71 13.36
CA ASP A 95 1.82 -7.14 12.50
C ASP A 95 2.18 -8.60 12.75
N ARG A 96 1.73 -9.48 11.86
CA ARG A 96 2.09 -10.92 11.85
C ARG A 96 3.35 -11.23 11.03
N SER A 97 4.02 -10.21 10.53
CA SER A 97 5.22 -10.31 9.70
C SER A 97 6.49 -9.90 10.49
N ALA A 98 7.08 -8.74 10.20
CA ALA A 98 8.32 -8.28 10.84
C ALA A 98 8.15 -8.07 12.35
N GLY A 99 7.06 -7.43 12.80
CA GLY A 99 6.81 -7.18 14.22
C GLY A 99 6.72 -8.44 15.08
N LEU A 100 5.97 -9.46 14.62
CA LEU A 100 5.89 -10.74 15.31
C LEU A 100 7.25 -11.46 15.35
N ARG A 101 7.99 -11.48 14.23
CA ARG A 101 9.33 -12.10 14.19
C ARG A 101 10.29 -11.42 15.16
N GLY A 102 10.26 -10.08 15.24
CA GLY A 102 11.02 -9.34 16.25
C GLY A 102 10.62 -9.74 17.67
N THR A 103 9.32 -9.79 17.96
CA THR A 103 8.83 -10.20 19.28
C THR A 103 9.28 -11.61 19.67
N ILE A 104 9.22 -12.57 18.74
CA ILE A 104 9.70 -13.95 18.97
C ILE A 104 11.21 -13.96 19.22
N GLN A 105 11.98 -13.16 18.47
CA GLN A 105 13.42 -13.04 18.67
C GLN A 105 13.77 -12.47 20.06
N GLU A 106 13.04 -11.46 20.54
CA GLU A 106 13.22 -10.91 21.89
C GLU A 106 12.89 -11.96 22.97
N GLN A 107 11.87 -12.82 22.76
CA GLN A 107 11.62 -13.94 23.68
C GLN A 107 12.78 -14.93 23.73
N ASP A 108 13.32 -15.32 22.57
CA ASP A 108 14.46 -16.24 22.49
C ASP A 108 15.71 -15.65 23.17
N LEU A 109 15.99 -14.37 22.98
CA LEU A 109 17.10 -13.67 23.64
C LEU A 109 16.91 -13.59 25.16
N LYS A 110 15.67 -13.35 25.62
CA LYS A 110 15.34 -13.40 27.05
C LYS A 110 15.52 -14.79 27.63
N ASP A 111 15.04 -15.82 26.95
CA ASP A 111 15.15 -17.21 27.39
C ASP A 111 16.63 -17.67 27.43
N LYS A 112 17.49 -17.05 26.63
CA LYS A 112 18.97 -17.19 26.68
C LYS A 112 19.65 -16.35 27.75
N GLY A 113 18.92 -15.54 28.52
CA GLY A 113 19.46 -14.67 29.57
C GLY A 113 20.19 -13.42 29.08
N ILE A 114 20.03 -13.04 27.81
CA ILE A 114 20.69 -11.86 27.23
C ILE A 114 19.93 -10.58 27.58
N LEU A 115 18.61 -10.64 27.67
CA LEU A 115 17.74 -9.49 27.91
C LEU A 115 17.18 -9.47 29.32
N LYS A 116 16.84 -8.27 29.80
CA LYS A 116 16.08 -8.07 31.04
C LYS A 116 14.64 -8.56 30.83
N ALA A 117 14.11 -9.34 31.77
CA ALA A 117 12.79 -9.95 31.59
C ALA A 117 11.66 -8.91 31.49
N GLU A 118 11.80 -7.76 32.15
CA GLU A 118 10.82 -6.67 32.14
C GLU A 118 10.75 -5.89 30.83
N THR A 119 11.76 -5.98 29.95
CA THR A 119 11.77 -5.29 28.64
C THR A 119 11.14 -6.12 27.53
N VAL A 120 10.82 -7.38 27.82
CA VAL A 120 10.30 -8.33 26.83
C VAL A 120 8.82 -8.58 27.11
N PRO A 121 7.93 -8.53 26.09
CA PRO A 121 6.49 -8.73 26.27
C PRO A 121 6.18 -10.03 27.01
N LYS A 122 5.15 -10.08 27.86
CA LYS A 122 4.82 -11.34 28.52
C LYS A 122 4.07 -12.26 27.56
N LYS A 123 4.18 -13.57 27.79
CA LYS A 123 3.42 -14.58 27.02
C LYS A 123 1.92 -14.31 27.23
N GLY A 124 1.17 -14.24 26.13
CA GLY A 124 -0.28 -14.00 26.16
C GLY A 124 -0.72 -12.53 26.09
N GLU A 125 0.21 -11.56 26.17
CA GLU A 125 -0.14 -10.12 26.04
C GLU A 125 -0.31 -9.67 24.57
N GLY A 126 -0.03 -10.55 23.61
CA GLY A 126 -0.17 -10.26 22.19
C GLY A 126 -1.64 -10.10 21.79
N ILE A 127 -1.93 -9.09 20.97
CA ILE A 127 -3.28 -8.83 20.47
C ILE A 127 -3.62 -9.77 19.31
N GLY A 128 -4.74 -10.47 19.43
CA GLY A 128 -5.32 -11.32 18.39
C GLY A 128 -5.91 -10.50 17.22
N SER A 129 -5.80 -11.01 15.99
CA SER A 129 -6.65 -10.54 14.89
C SER A 129 -7.96 -11.33 14.87
N GLN A 130 -9.07 -10.63 14.72
CA GLN A 130 -10.40 -11.20 14.55
C GLN A 130 -10.61 -11.65 13.10
N MET A 131 -10.03 -10.91 12.15
CA MET A 131 -10.17 -11.17 10.72
C MET A 131 -8.83 -11.09 10.01
N THR A 132 -8.74 -11.71 8.85
CA THR A 132 -7.59 -11.63 7.95
C THR A 132 -8.00 -10.96 6.65
N LEU A 133 -7.26 -9.92 6.28
CA LEU A 133 -7.40 -9.22 5.01
C LEU A 133 -6.32 -9.73 4.04
N THR A 134 -6.77 -10.31 2.94
CA THR A 134 -5.89 -10.82 1.89
C THR A 134 -6.11 -10.01 0.61
N PRO A 135 -5.12 -9.23 0.17
CA PRO A 135 -5.18 -8.57 -1.11
C PRO A 135 -4.83 -9.53 -2.23
N SER A 136 -5.53 -9.38 -3.34
CA SER A 136 -5.22 -10.02 -4.61
C SER A 136 -5.15 -8.97 -5.70
N LEU A 137 -4.17 -9.13 -6.57
CA LEU A 137 -3.91 -8.22 -7.68
C LEU A 137 -4.15 -8.96 -8.98
N THR A 138 -5.10 -8.48 -9.77
CA THR A 138 -5.39 -9.04 -11.09
C THR A 138 -5.18 -7.95 -12.12
N PHE A 139 -4.14 -8.11 -12.93
CA PHE A 139 -3.90 -7.21 -14.04
C PHE A 139 -4.77 -7.61 -15.23
N SER A 140 -5.46 -6.64 -15.82
CA SER A 140 -6.13 -6.82 -17.10
C SER A 140 -5.10 -6.91 -18.23
N GLU A 141 -4.39 -8.03 -18.31
CA GLU A 141 -3.72 -8.45 -19.53
C GLU A 141 -4.63 -9.49 -20.20
N ASN A 142 -4.94 -9.33 -21.49
CA ASN A 142 -5.90 -10.16 -22.25
C ASN A 142 -5.58 -11.68 -22.29
N ASN A 143 -4.54 -12.16 -21.60
CA ASN A 143 -4.04 -13.55 -21.67
C ASN A 143 -3.56 -14.13 -20.32
N ALA A 144 -4.14 -13.74 -19.17
CA ALA A 144 -3.83 -14.40 -17.90
C ALA A 144 -4.86 -15.51 -17.56
N GLY A 145 -4.75 -16.64 -18.25
CA GLY A 145 -5.49 -17.85 -17.91
C GLY A 145 -4.90 -18.52 -16.67
N GLY A 146 -5.64 -18.53 -15.56
CA GLY A 146 -5.38 -19.42 -14.42
C GLY A 146 -5.60 -18.79 -13.05
N GLY A 147 -6.64 -19.25 -12.34
CA GLY A 147 -6.78 -19.09 -10.89
C GLY A 147 -7.81 -18.05 -10.44
N ILE A 148 -7.45 -16.76 -10.50
CA ILE A 148 -8.27 -15.68 -9.91
C ILE A 148 -9.05 -14.89 -10.96
N ALA A 149 -8.48 -14.66 -12.15
CA ALA A 149 -9.18 -14.00 -13.26
C ALA A 149 -10.48 -14.73 -13.65
N GLY A 150 -10.51 -16.07 -13.52
CA GLY A 150 -11.70 -16.89 -13.76
C GLY A 150 -12.77 -16.82 -12.65
N LEU A 151 -12.39 -16.48 -11.42
CA LEU A 151 -13.36 -16.25 -10.33
C LEU A 151 -13.90 -14.82 -10.40
N LEU A 152 -13.07 -13.86 -10.82
CA LEU A 152 -13.48 -12.47 -11.01
C LEU A 152 -14.37 -12.27 -12.23
N SER A 153 -14.22 -13.09 -13.27
CA SER A 153 -15.14 -13.09 -14.42
C SER A 153 -16.55 -13.62 -14.09
N MET A 154 -16.73 -14.27 -12.93
CA MET A 154 -18.05 -14.69 -12.43
C MET A 154 -18.81 -13.57 -11.70
N ILE A 155 -18.15 -12.47 -11.34
CA ILE A 155 -18.79 -11.31 -10.73
C ILE A 155 -19.33 -10.43 -11.87
N PRO A 156 -20.66 -10.27 -12.03
CA PRO A 156 -21.27 -9.66 -13.24
C PRO A 156 -20.77 -8.24 -13.54
N VAL A 157 -20.44 -7.46 -12.50
CA VAL A 157 -19.96 -6.07 -12.59
C VAL A 157 -18.52 -5.98 -13.14
N LEU A 158 -17.76 -7.08 -13.10
CA LEU A 158 -16.34 -7.12 -13.48
C LEU A 158 -16.11 -7.74 -14.87
N ARG A 159 -17.16 -8.24 -15.53
CA ARG A 159 -17.09 -8.96 -16.81
C ARG A 159 -16.96 -8.03 -18.03
N ASP A 160 -17.43 -6.79 -17.96
CA ASP A 160 -17.67 -5.94 -19.15
C ASP A 160 -16.45 -5.14 -19.64
N TRP A 161 -15.21 -5.53 -19.28
CA TRP A 161 -14.03 -4.70 -19.52
C TRP A 161 -13.00 -5.36 -20.46
N ALA A 162 -13.45 -5.70 -21.67
CA ALA A 162 -12.59 -6.16 -22.76
C ALA A 162 -12.56 -5.12 -23.90
N GLY A 163 -11.43 -4.41 -24.04
CA GLY A 163 -11.01 -3.77 -25.29
C GLY A 163 -10.96 -2.23 -25.30
N LEU A 164 -9.76 -1.67 -25.51
CA LEU A 164 -9.42 -0.80 -26.65
C LEU A 164 -7.91 -0.47 -26.67
N ALA A 165 -7.32 -0.56 -27.85
CA ALA A 165 -5.89 -0.38 -28.13
C ALA A 165 -5.37 1.05 -27.85
N SER A 166 -4.14 1.17 -27.32
CA SER A 166 -3.09 2.11 -27.77
C SER A 166 -1.97 2.28 -26.72
N GLY A 167 -0.72 2.00 -27.08
CA GLY A 167 0.52 2.67 -26.61
C GLY A 167 0.93 2.71 -25.12
N VAL A 168 0.07 2.38 -24.16
CA VAL A 168 0.39 2.35 -22.71
C VAL A 168 0.27 0.91 -22.25
N LYS A 169 1.34 0.29 -21.74
CA LYS A 169 1.30 -1.13 -21.33
C LYS A 169 0.32 -1.40 -20.17
N PHE A 170 0.09 -0.42 -19.29
CA PHE A 170 -0.91 -0.47 -18.21
C PHE A 170 -1.81 0.75 -18.26
N LYS A 171 -3.05 0.59 -18.75
CA LYS A 171 -4.06 1.66 -18.70
C LYS A 171 -4.96 1.57 -17.48
N GLU A 172 -4.98 0.43 -16.81
CA GLU A 172 -5.91 0.12 -15.75
C GLU A 172 -5.33 -0.95 -14.81
N ALA A 173 -5.66 -0.85 -13.52
CA ALA A 173 -5.42 -1.92 -12.55
C ALA A 173 -6.73 -2.32 -11.90
N GLN A 174 -6.90 -3.62 -11.66
CA GLN A 174 -7.99 -4.17 -10.85
C GLN A 174 -7.41 -4.94 -9.67
N VAL A 175 -8.01 -4.73 -8.51
CA VAL A 175 -7.59 -5.39 -7.27
C VAL A 175 -8.80 -5.92 -6.54
N VAL A 176 -8.55 -6.87 -5.65
CA VAL A 176 -9.55 -7.48 -4.81
C VAL A 176 -9.02 -7.51 -3.40
N LEU A 177 -9.85 -7.14 -2.44
CA LEU A 177 -9.61 -7.30 -1.03
C LEU A 177 -10.60 -8.32 -0.49
N LEU A 178 -10.10 -9.36 0.17
CA LEU A 178 -10.88 -10.42 0.77
C LEU A 178 -10.74 -10.35 2.28
N LEU A 179 -11.86 -10.26 3.00
CA LEU A 179 -11.91 -10.20 4.46
C LEU A 179 -12.51 -11.50 4.98
N THR A 180 -11.69 -12.30 5.66
CA THR A 180 -12.05 -13.61 6.18
C THR A 180 -12.05 -13.60 7.70
N ASP A 181 -13.05 -14.24 8.29
CA ASP A 181 -13.15 -14.48 9.73
C ASP A 181 -12.14 -15.53 10.20
N ASN A 182 -11.39 -15.25 11.27
CA ASN A 182 -10.38 -16.18 11.76
C ASN A 182 -10.97 -17.33 12.60
N GLU A 183 -12.17 -17.19 13.16
CA GLU A 183 -12.81 -18.21 13.98
C GLU A 183 -13.62 -19.19 13.13
N THR A 184 -14.43 -18.67 12.19
CA THR A 184 -15.33 -19.49 11.37
C THR A 184 -14.74 -19.87 10.02
N THR A 185 -13.63 -19.24 9.60
CA THR A 185 -13.05 -19.35 8.24
C THR A 185 -13.96 -18.84 7.13
N GLU A 186 -15.07 -18.17 7.47
CA GLU A 186 -16.01 -17.59 6.52
C GLU A 186 -15.45 -16.32 5.87
N GLN A 187 -15.57 -16.19 4.55
CA GLN A 187 -15.26 -14.95 3.85
C GLN A 187 -16.43 -13.98 3.99
N LEU A 188 -16.34 -13.09 4.98
CA LEU A 188 -17.42 -12.17 5.36
C LEU A 188 -17.63 -11.03 4.36
N ALA A 189 -16.56 -10.56 3.71
CA ALA A 189 -16.66 -9.49 2.73
C ALA A 189 -15.58 -9.61 1.65
N ALA A 190 -15.92 -9.16 0.46
CA ALA A 190 -15.00 -8.95 -0.63
C ALA A 190 -15.29 -7.60 -1.28
N ALA A 191 -14.24 -6.89 -1.69
CA ALA A 191 -14.38 -5.64 -2.42
C ALA A 191 -13.37 -5.59 -3.56
N THR A 192 -13.84 -5.15 -4.71
CA THR A 192 -12.98 -4.91 -5.87
C THR A 192 -12.80 -3.42 -6.09
N GLY A 193 -11.61 -3.05 -6.54
CA GLY A 193 -11.28 -1.69 -6.89
C GLY A 193 -10.60 -1.61 -8.24
N SER A 194 -10.80 -0.49 -8.92
CA SER A 194 -10.15 -0.23 -10.19
C SER A 194 -9.75 1.23 -10.33
N ALA A 195 -8.73 1.48 -11.14
CA ALA A 195 -8.29 2.83 -11.47
C ALA A 195 -7.67 2.84 -12.86
N ARG A 196 -7.80 3.97 -13.58
CA ARG A 196 -7.21 4.18 -14.90
C ARG A 196 -6.15 5.27 -14.88
N ALA A 197 -5.12 5.11 -15.70
CA ALA A 197 -4.06 6.13 -15.85
C ALA A 197 -4.59 7.46 -16.41
N THR A 198 -5.62 7.43 -17.27
CA THR A 198 -6.27 8.63 -17.84
C THR A 198 -6.95 9.49 -16.78
N ASP A 199 -7.51 8.86 -15.75
CA ASP A 199 -8.19 9.53 -14.64
C ASP A 199 -7.19 10.28 -13.75
N LEU A 200 -5.93 9.85 -13.78
CA LEU A 200 -4.81 10.53 -13.12
C LEU A 200 -4.20 11.65 -13.98
N GLY A 201 -4.42 11.65 -15.31
CA GLY A 201 -3.73 12.52 -16.27
C GLY A 201 -4.54 13.71 -16.82
N VAL A 202 -5.83 13.54 -17.12
CA VAL A 202 -6.63 14.57 -17.85
C VAL A 202 -7.39 15.52 -16.92
N GLY A 203 -7.72 15.09 -15.70
CA GLY A 203 -8.24 15.94 -14.61
C GLY A 203 -7.26 16.14 -13.44
N GLY A 204 -6.07 15.54 -13.52
CA GLY A 204 -5.12 15.41 -12.41
C GLY A 204 -3.98 16.43 -12.38
N LEU A 205 -3.83 17.28 -13.40
CA LEU A 205 -2.77 18.30 -13.43
C LEU A 205 -2.94 19.41 -12.37
N VAL A 206 -4.08 19.44 -11.67
CA VAL A 206 -4.39 20.38 -10.57
C VAL A 206 -4.36 19.68 -9.20
N ILE A 207 -4.19 18.36 -9.15
CA ILE A 207 -4.24 17.58 -7.90
C ILE A 207 -2.82 17.43 -7.35
N GLY A 208 -2.33 18.57 -6.83
CA GLY A 208 -1.46 18.69 -5.66
C GLY A 208 -0.10 18.00 -5.72
N LYS A 209 0.93 18.74 -5.29
CA LYS A 209 2.10 18.15 -4.62
C LYS A 209 1.61 17.23 -3.49
N VAL A 210 1.33 15.96 -3.78
CA VAL A 210 1.04 14.96 -2.75
C VAL A 210 2.39 14.39 -2.35
N ILE A 211 2.81 14.82 -1.17
CA ILE A 211 4.17 14.67 -0.65
C ILE A 211 4.26 13.29 0.02
N GLY A 212 5.04 12.39 -0.57
CA GLY A 212 5.43 11.11 0.03
C GLY A 212 4.90 9.89 -0.72
N GLY A 213 5.80 9.10 -1.29
CA GLY A 213 5.43 7.85 -1.95
C GLY A 213 5.08 6.79 -0.92
N ALA A 214 3.82 6.34 -0.86
CA ALA A 214 3.46 5.22 0.00
C ALA A 214 4.27 3.97 -0.36
N ALA A 215 5.23 3.62 0.48
CA ALA A 215 5.95 2.34 0.45
C ALA A 215 6.45 1.91 -0.95
N GLY A 216 6.93 2.85 -1.76
CA GLY A 216 7.42 2.60 -3.12
C GLY A 216 6.36 2.57 -4.23
N TRP A 217 5.07 2.60 -3.91
CA TRP A 217 3.97 2.58 -4.87
C TRP A 217 3.70 3.92 -5.56
N GLY A 218 4.28 5.02 -5.08
CA GLY A 218 4.18 6.34 -5.70
C GLY A 218 5.23 6.67 -6.75
N ILE A 219 6.15 5.74 -7.03
CA ILE A 219 7.34 6.02 -7.85
C ILE A 219 7.01 5.92 -9.35
N THR A 220 6.32 4.85 -9.76
CA THR A 220 5.96 4.60 -11.16
C THR A 220 4.49 4.92 -11.43
N ASN A 221 4.13 5.18 -12.69
CA ASN A 221 2.73 5.44 -13.05
C ASN A 221 1.84 4.21 -12.77
N GLU A 222 2.38 3.01 -13.02
CA GLU A 222 1.77 1.73 -12.72
C GLU A 222 1.48 1.60 -11.24
N GLY A 223 2.45 1.96 -10.39
CA GLY A 223 2.31 1.94 -8.94
C GLY A 223 1.20 2.86 -8.46
N LYS A 224 1.09 4.06 -9.04
CA LYS A 224 0.04 5.03 -8.70
C LYS A 224 -1.35 4.52 -9.06
N VAL A 225 -1.50 3.88 -10.21
CA VAL A 225 -2.78 3.28 -10.65
C VAL A 225 -3.17 2.13 -9.71
N ILE A 226 -2.23 1.25 -9.38
CA ILE A 226 -2.49 0.15 -8.44
C ILE A 226 -2.82 0.68 -7.03
N ALA A 227 -2.12 1.72 -6.58
CA ALA A 227 -2.41 2.36 -5.30
C ALA A 227 -3.81 2.97 -5.26
N ALA A 228 -4.23 3.62 -6.35
CA ALA A 228 -5.59 4.15 -6.49
C ALA A 228 -6.64 3.04 -6.52
N ALA A 229 -6.38 1.91 -7.20
CA ALA A 229 -7.27 0.76 -7.21
C ALA A 229 -7.44 0.14 -5.81
N PHE A 230 -6.35 0.03 -5.02
CA PHE A 230 -6.45 -0.43 -3.63
C PHE A 230 -7.17 0.57 -2.71
N LEU A 231 -7.01 1.87 -2.95
CA LEU A 231 -7.77 2.90 -2.22
C LEU A 231 -9.28 2.75 -2.48
N ASP A 232 -9.69 2.58 -3.74
CA ASP A 232 -11.08 2.34 -4.10
C ASP A 232 -11.63 1.03 -3.50
N ALA A 233 -10.87 -0.07 -3.59
CA ALA A 233 -11.24 -1.35 -2.98
C ALA A 233 -11.37 -1.23 -1.45
N HIS A 234 -10.46 -0.52 -0.79
CA HIS A 234 -10.49 -0.30 0.66
C HIS A 234 -11.75 0.44 1.08
N ASN A 235 -12.09 1.52 0.38
CA ASN A 235 -13.29 2.31 0.66
C ASN A 235 -14.56 1.47 0.52
N LYS A 236 -14.67 0.69 -0.56
CA LYS A 236 -15.79 -0.24 -0.78
C LYS A 236 -15.84 -1.33 0.28
N LEU A 237 -14.69 -1.87 0.69
CA LEU A 237 -14.61 -2.88 1.73
C LEU A 237 -15.09 -2.33 3.08
N VAL A 238 -14.69 -1.11 3.43
CA VAL A 238 -15.15 -0.44 4.66
C VAL A 238 -16.67 -0.34 4.70
N ILE A 239 -17.31 -0.02 3.57
CA ILE A 239 -18.77 0.05 3.48
C ILE A 239 -19.40 -1.32 3.79
N GLN A 240 -18.88 -2.40 3.19
CA GLN A 240 -19.36 -3.76 3.47
C GLN A 240 -19.09 -4.19 4.91
N ALA A 241 -17.89 -3.92 5.42
CA ALA A 241 -17.48 -4.30 6.77
C ALA A 241 -18.31 -3.61 7.86
N ARG A 242 -18.80 -2.38 7.62
CA ARG A 242 -19.69 -1.67 8.54
C ARG A 242 -21.06 -2.33 8.70
N ALA A 243 -21.50 -3.11 7.70
CA ALA A 243 -22.75 -3.85 7.76
C ALA A 243 -22.63 -5.18 8.52
N LEU A 244 -21.39 -5.60 8.84
CA LEU A 244 -21.17 -6.81 9.62
C LEU A 244 -21.69 -6.63 11.06
N PRO A 245 -22.28 -7.67 11.66
CA PRO A 245 -22.68 -7.63 13.06
C PRO A 245 -21.49 -7.26 13.95
N LYS A 246 -21.68 -6.29 14.86
CA LYS A 246 -20.66 -5.99 15.88
C LYS A 246 -20.49 -7.22 16.76
N ARG A 247 -19.28 -7.77 16.80
CA ARG A 247 -18.92 -8.77 17.81
C ARG A 247 -18.59 -8.04 19.12
N GLY A 248 -19.27 -8.45 20.19
CA GLY A 248 -19.06 -7.94 21.55
C GLY A 248 -17.76 -8.44 22.16
#